data_AF-A0AAW8R7W4-F1
#
_entry.id   AF-A0AAW8R7W4-F1
#
_cell.length_a   1.000
_cell.length_b   1.000
_cell.length_c   1.000
_cell.angle_alpha   90.00
_cell.angle_beta   90.00
_cell.angle_gamma   90.00
#
_symmetry.space_group_name_H-M   'P 1'
#
loop_
_entity.id
_entity.type
_entity.pdbx_description
1 polymer ?
#
loop_
_entity_poly.entity_id
_entity_poly.type
_entity_poly.pdbx_seq_one_letter_code
_entity_poly.pdbx_strand_id
1 'polypeptide(L)' 'MNVNCPTCKKTVEWVSDNQFRPFCSKRCQLIDLGQWANEENAIPSGANKDAEAPVPEIDIEDIEAMIAKQEKDFFNN' A
#
# COMPACT_ATOMS: atom_id res chain seq x y z
N MET A 1 -19.44 10.22 -8.93
CA MET A 1 -18.97 9.62 -7.65
C MET A 1 -18.11 10.64 -6.94
N ASN A 2 -18.23 10.77 -5.62
CA ASN A 2 -17.47 11.76 -4.85
C ASN A 2 -16.68 11.08 -3.74
N VAL A 3 -15.50 11.60 -3.44
CA VAL A 3 -14.62 11.13 -2.37
C VAL A 3 -14.14 12.31 -1.53
N ASN A 4 -13.77 12.06 -0.28
CA ASN A 4 -13.20 13.12 0.56
C ASN A 4 -11.67 13.16 0.38
N CYS A 5 -11.14 14.37 0.17
CA CYS A 5 -9.70 14.60 0.18
C CYS A 5 -9.12 14.14 1.53
N PRO A 6 -8.15 13.22 1.57
CA PRO A 6 -7.66 12.67 2.83
C PRO A 6 -6.97 13.74 3.70
N THR A 7 -6.33 14.74 3.08
CA THR A 7 -5.59 15.81 3.77
C THR A 7 -6.50 16.87 4.41
N CYS A 8 -7.50 17.37 3.69
CA CYS A 8 -8.32 18.52 4.13
C CYS A 8 -9.81 18.24 4.24
N LYS A 9 -10.23 17.01 3.96
CA LYS A 9 -11.62 16.50 4.03
C LYS A 9 -12.62 17.17 3.08
N LYS A 10 -12.19 18.09 2.22
CA LYS A 10 -13.04 18.64 1.15
C LYS A 10 -13.54 17.50 0.24
N THR A 11 -14.83 17.52 -0.09
CA THR A 11 -15.42 16.59 -1.06
C THR A 11 -14.95 16.92 -2.47
N VAL A 12 -14.51 15.89 -3.20
CA VAL A 12 -13.92 15.98 -4.54
C VAL A 12 -14.67 15.04 -5.46
N GLU A 13 -14.98 15.50 -6.66
CA GLU A 13 -15.60 14.66 -7.68
C GLU A 13 -14.57 13.72 -8.33
N TRP A 14 -14.94 12.47 -8.54
CA TRP A 14 -14.11 11.45 -9.18
C TRP A 14 -14.25 11.54 -10.71
N VAL A 15 -13.62 12.55 -11.32
CA VAL A 15 -13.62 12.81 -12.77
C VAL A 15 -12.20 12.96 -13.30
N SER A 16 -11.93 12.49 -14.52
CA SER A 16 -10.61 12.47 -15.20
C SER A 16 -9.82 13.77 -15.08
N ASP A 17 -10.51 14.89 -15.17
CA ASP A 17 -9.94 16.23 -15.25
C ASP A 17 -9.23 16.65 -13.95
N ASN A 18 -9.63 16.10 -12.80
CA ASN A 18 -8.89 16.30 -11.56
C ASN A 18 -7.63 15.42 -11.55
N GLN A 19 -6.51 15.92 -12.04
CA GLN A 19 -5.24 15.16 -12.11
C GLN A 19 -4.69 14.73 -10.75
N PHE A 20 -5.22 15.25 -9.64
CA PHE A 20 -4.74 15.00 -8.28
C PHE A 20 -5.64 14.09 -7.45
N ARG A 21 -6.62 13.38 -8.06
CA ARG A 21 -7.47 12.43 -7.31
C ARG A 21 -6.61 11.45 -6.48
N PRO A 22 -6.97 11.15 -5.21
CA PRO A 22 -8.18 11.55 -4.48
C PRO A 22 -8.10 12.94 -3.81
N PHE A 23 -7.03 13.70 -4.00
CA PHE A 23 -6.83 15.01 -3.40
C PHE A 23 -7.60 16.11 -4.14
N CYS A 24 -7.92 17.20 -3.43
CA CYS A 24 -8.57 18.37 -4.03
C CYS A 24 -7.60 19.30 -4.78
N SER A 25 -6.28 19.11 -4.64
CA SER A 25 -5.25 19.93 -5.27
C SER A 25 -3.86 19.29 -5.12
N LYS A 26 -2.91 19.74 -5.94
CA LYS A 26 -1.48 19.41 -5.81
C LYS A 26 -0.92 19.70 -4.41
N ARG A 27 -1.38 20.78 -3.76
CA ARG A 27 -0.95 21.14 -2.40
C ARG A 27 -1.30 20.05 -1.39
N CYS A 28 -2.52 19.51 -1.44
CA CYS A 28 -2.94 18.46 -0.52
C CYS A 28 -2.16 17.16 -0.74
N GLN A 29 -1.90 16.79 -2.00
CA GLN A 29 -1.05 15.65 -2.35
C GLN A 29 0.37 15.78 -1.77
N LEU A 30 0.99 16.97 -1.89
CA LEU A 30 2.33 17.20 -1.38
C LEU A 30 2.40 17.25 0.16
N ILE A 31 1.36 17.77 0.81
CA ILE A 31 1.27 17.72 2.28
C ILE A 31 1.23 16.26 2.74
N ASP A 32 0.34 15.44 2.16
CA ASP A 32 0.21 14.02 2.51
C ASP A 32 1.55 13.27 2.34
N LEU A 33 2.23 13.49 1.20
CA LEU A 33 3.57 12.96 0.97
C LEU A 33 4.58 13.42 2.04
N GLY A 34 4.55 14.70 2.42
CA GLY A 34 5.38 15.26 3.47
C GLY A 34 5.14 14.62 4.84
N GLN A 35 3.89 14.34 5.19
CA GLN A 35 3.54 13.67 6.46
C GLN A 35 4.12 12.25 6.53
N TRP A 36 4.10 11.52 5.42
CA TRP A 36 4.77 10.22 5.34
C TRP A 36 6.29 10.34 5.41
N ALA A 37 6.88 11.29 4.70
CA ALA A 37 8.32 11.54 4.74
C ALA A 37 8.82 11.96 6.13
N ASN A 38 7.97 12.63 6.92
CA ASN A 38 8.26 13.08 8.28
C ASN A 38 7.83 12.09 9.37
N GLU A 39 7.38 10.88 9.01
CA GLU A 39 6.90 9.86 9.95
C GLU A 39 5.69 10.30 10.82
N GLU A 40 4.94 11.32 10.40
CA GLU A 40 3.70 11.74 11.08
C GLU A 40 2.58 10.71 10.84
N ASN A 41 2.61 10.06 9.67
CA ASN A 41 1.76 8.94 9.34
C ASN A 41 2.53 7.63 9.62
N ALA A 42 1.95 6.76 10.45
CA ALA A 42 2.48 5.45 10.75
C ALA A 42 1.37 4.40 10.68
N ILE A 43 1.71 3.22 10.20
CA ILE A 43 0.84 2.05 10.33
C ILE A 43 1.18 1.43 11.69
N PRO A 44 0.25 1.42 12.67
CA PRO A 44 0.54 0.81 13.96
C PRO A 44 0.80 -0.68 13.74
N SER A 45 1.97 -1.14 14.18
CA SER A 45 2.13 -2.56 14.48
C SER A 45 1.22 -2.83 15.68
N GLY A 46 0.26 -3.75 15.55
CA GLY A 46 -0.58 -4.12 16.67
C GLY A 46 0.29 -4.49 17.88
N ALA A 47 -0.24 -4.36 19.10
CA ALA A 47 0.40 -4.90 20.31
C ALA A 47 0.96 -6.26 19.94
N ASN A 48 2.29 -6.39 20.04
CA ASN A 48 2.98 -7.52 19.49
C ASN A 48 2.23 -8.80 19.82
N LYS A 49 2.00 -9.63 18.80
CA LYS A 49 2.14 -11.05 19.04
C LYS A 49 3.64 -11.28 19.29
N ASP A 50 4.10 -10.85 20.46
CA ASP A 50 5.37 -11.29 21.06
C ASP A 50 5.21 -12.71 21.61
N ALA A 51 4.01 -13.30 21.49
CA ALA A 51 3.98 -14.68 21.06
C ALA A 51 4.54 -14.69 19.65
N GLU A 52 5.87 -14.82 19.58
CA GLU A 52 6.67 -15.35 18.48
C GLU A 52 5.82 -16.43 17.77
N ALA A 53 4.91 -16.02 16.90
CA ALA A 53 4.34 -16.94 15.95
C ALA A 53 5.58 -17.38 15.20
N PRO A 54 5.91 -18.67 15.15
CA PRO A 54 7.07 -19.12 14.41
C PRO A 54 6.93 -18.47 13.04
N VAL A 55 7.83 -17.52 12.74
CA VAL A 55 8.07 -17.13 11.36
C VAL A 55 8.38 -18.49 10.76
N PRO A 56 7.53 -19.03 9.87
CA PRO A 56 7.88 -20.30 9.28
C PRO A 56 9.29 -20.07 8.72
N GLU A 57 10.22 -20.94 9.04
CA GLU A 57 11.53 -20.95 8.39
C GLU A 57 11.24 -21.29 6.93
N ILE A 58 10.81 -20.28 6.17
CA ILE A 58 10.59 -20.40 4.75
C ILE A 58 11.98 -20.20 4.17
N ASP A 59 12.62 -21.32 3.86
CA ASP A 59 13.90 -21.31 3.18
C ASP A 59 13.73 -20.60 1.82
N ILE A 60 14.68 -19.73 1.49
CA ILE A 60 14.74 -19.07 0.19
C ILE A 60 14.78 -20.14 -0.90
N GLU A 61 15.45 -21.26 -0.64
CA GLU A 61 15.58 -22.39 -1.57
C GLU A 61 14.22 -23.08 -1.82
N ASP A 62 13.35 -23.13 -0.81
CA ASP A 62 11.99 -23.65 -0.95
C ASP A 62 11.08 -22.68 -1.72
N ILE A 63 11.22 -21.36 -1.50
CA ILE A 63 10.49 -20.33 -2.28
C ILE A 63 10.89 -20.42 -3.76
N GLU A 64 12.19 -20.51 -4.04
CA GLU A 64 12.71 -20.65 -5.39
C GLU A 64 12.21 -21.94 -6.06
N ALA A 65 12.20 -23.05 -5.33
CA ALA A 65 11.66 -24.32 -5.82
C ALA A 65 10.14 -24.28 -6.08
N MET A 66 9.38 -23.52 -5.28
CA MET A 66 7.94 -23.33 -5.48
C MET A 66 7.64 -22.44 -6.69
N ILE A 67 8.37 -21.32 -6.85
CA ILE A 67 8.22 -20.41 -7.99
C ILE A 67 8.63 -21.10 -9.30
N ALA A 68 9.75 -21.83 -9.30
CA ALA A 68 10.24 -22.55 -10.48
C ALA A 68 9.28 -23.68 -10.95
N LYS A 69 8.49 -24.24 -10.04
CA LYS A 69 7.41 -25.18 -10.40
C LYS A 69 6.20 -24.47 -11.00
N GLN A 70 5.86 -23.26 -10.52
CA GLN A 70 4.73 -22.47 -11.00
C GLN A 70 4.95 -21.86 -12.40
N GLU A 71 6.19 -21.55 -12.79
CA GLU A 71 6.47 -20.97 -14.12
C GLU A 71 6.07 -21.89 -15.29
N LYS A 72 6.17 -23.22 -15.12
CA LYS A 72 5.81 -24.17 -16.19
C LYS A 72 4.30 -24.26 -16.43
N ASP A 73 3.50 -23.98 -15.41
CA ASP A 73 2.04 -23.96 -15.55
C ASP A 73 1.53 -22.58 -15.95
N PHE A 74 2.25 -21.51 -15.58
CA PHE A 74 1.90 -20.12 -15.90
C PHE A 74 2.07 -19.77 -17.39
N PHE A 75 3.11 -20.28 -18.05
CA PHE A 75 3.39 -19.97 -19.46
C PHE A 75 2.74 -20.92 -20.48
N ASN A 76 2.01 -21.95 -20.04
CA ASN A 76 1.40 -22.97 -20.91
C ASN A 76 -0.13 -22.84 -21.09
N ASN A 77 -0.70 -21.66 -20.84
CA ASN A 77 -2.09 -21.35 -21.22
C ASN A 77 -2.23 -20.04 -21.99
#